data_AF-A0A9E1VS60-F1
#
_entry.id   AF-A0A9E1VS60-F1
#
_cell.length_a   1.000
_cell.length_b   1.000
_cell.length_c   1.000
_cell.angle_alpha   90.00
_cell.angle_beta   90.00
_cell.angle_gamma   90.00
#
_symmetry.space_group_name_H-M   'P 1'
#
loop_
_entity.id
_entity.type
_entity.pdbx_description
1 polymer ?
#
loop_
_entity_poly.entity_id
_entity_poly.type
_entity_poly.pdbx_seq_one_letter_code
_entity_poly.pdbx_strand_id
1 'polypeptide(L)'
;MFKLHSQLTKDTIFIGKFELSQLLIHKDANYPWFILVPMLPNISEIHHLLSDEAIQLIKESNLLSETMSEIFAPDKINIAALGNMVPQLHLHHVARYKNDISWPNPIWGNKPSTKYNKKNLKFRIESLVLAISRKGYNII
;
A
#
# COMPACT_ATOMS: atom_id res chain seq x y z
N MET A 1 21.20 -7.27 2.52
CA MET A 1 20.52 -7.06 1.22
C MET A 1 19.02 -7.13 1.44
N PHE A 2 18.25 -6.21 0.87
CA PHE A 2 16.79 -6.25 0.95
C PHE A 2 16.22 -7.47 0.21
N LYS A 3 15.20 -8.10 0.80
CA LYS A 3 14.38 -9.14 0.19
C LYS A 3 12.95 -9.01 0.71
N LEU A 4 11.97 -9.02 -0.18
CA LEU A 4 10.57 -8.97 0.23
C LEU A 4 10.20 -10.22 1.04
N HIS A 5 9.52 -10.04 2.17
CA HIS A 5 9.09 -11.13 3.04
C HIS A 5 8.19 -12.11 2.28
N SER A 6 8.29 -13.40 2.59
CA SER A 6 7.58 -14.46 1.87
C SER A 6 6.06 -14.30 1.97
N GLN A 7 5.54 -13.90 3.12
CA GLN A 7 4.10 -13.64 3.31
C GLN A 7 3.63 -12.45 2.46
N LEU A 8 4.39 -11.34 2.40
CA LEU A 8 4.05 -10.21 1.52
C LEU A 8 4.08 -10.65 0.06
N THR A 9 5.05 -11.46 -0.35
CA THR A 9 5.13 -12.03 -1.71
C THR A 9 3.89 -12.87 -2.03
N LYS A 10 3.40 -13.65 -1.06
CA LYS A 10 2.20 -14.48 -1.21
C LYS A 10 0.93 -13.65 -1.32
N ASP A 11 0.80 -12.61 -0.52
CA ASP A 11 -0.46 -11.86 -0.37
C ASP A 11 -0.58 -10.65 -1.29
N THR A 12 0.50 -10.26 -1.96
CA THR A 12 0.53 -9.04 -2.78
C THR A 12 0.98 -9.29 -4.22
N ILE A 13 0.82 -8.27 -5.05
CA ILE A 13 1.36 -8.18 -6.40
C ILE A 13 2.23 -6.92 -6.46
N PHE A 14 3.44 -7.06 -7.00
CA PHE A 14 4.35 -5.93 -7.23
C PHE A 14 3.80 -5.01 -8.32
N ILE A 15 3.77 -3.71 -8.05
CA ILE A 15 3.26 -2.67 -8.96
C ILE A 15 4.40 -1.82 -9.51
N GLY A 16 5.32 -1.44 -8.64
CA GLY A 16 6.51 -0.69 -9.02
C GLY A 16 7.34 -0.31 -7.81
N LYS A 17 8.29 0.61 -7.98
CA LYS A 17 9.09 1.15 -6.88
C LYS A 17 9.19 2.67 -6.91
N PHE A 18 9.13 3.27 -5.73
CA PHE A 18 9.60 4.64 -5.48
C PHE A 18 11.10 4.64 -5.17
N GLU A 19 11.60 5.76 -4.66
CA GLU A 19 13.00 5.93 -4.26
C GLU A 19 13.37 5.00 -3.09
N LEU A 20 12.56 5.01 -2.04
CA LEU A 20 12.76 4.21 -0.83
C LEU A 20 11.96 2.90 -0.88
N SER A 21 10.70 2.94 -1.33
CA SER A 21 9.77 1.82 -1.13
C SER A 21 9.39 1.06 -2.40
N GLN A 22 9.22 -0.26 -2.29
CA GLN A 22 8.38 -0.99 -3.24
C GLN A 22 6.91 -0.63 -3.02
N LEU A 23 6.17 -0.47 -4.11
CA LEU A 23 4.71 -0.34 -4.11
C LEU A 23 4.08 -1.67 -4.49
N LEU A 24 3.23 -2.18 -3.60
CA LEU A 24 2.51 -3.43 -3.76
C LEU A 24 1.00 -3.17 -3.72
N ILE A 25 0.21 -4.01 -4.38
CA ILE A 25 -1.24 -4.11 -4.16
C ILE A 25 -1.56 -5.40 -3.40
N HIS A 26 -2.36 -5.31 -2.35
CA HIS A 26 -2.83 -6.50 -1.62
C HIS A 26 -3.86 -7.26 -2.46
N LYS A 27 -3.83 -8.59 -2.43
CA LYS A 27 -4.71 -9.47 -3.23
C LYS A 27 -6.16 -9.54 -2.75
N ASP A 28 -6.47 -8.91 -1.62
CA ASP A 28 -7.85 -8.77 -1.14
C ASP A 28 -8.61 -7.71 -1.95
N ALA A 29 -9.59 -8.16 -2.73
CA ALA A 29 -10.40 -7.30 -3.58
C ALA A 29 -11.46 -6.49 -2.83
N ASN A 30 -11.72 -6.80 -1.55
CA ASN A 30 -12.71 -6.10 -0.72
C ASN A 30 -12.46 -4.58 -0.67
N TYR A 31 -11.19 -4.15 -0.74
CA TYR A 31 -10.80 -2.74 -0.61
C TYR A 31 -9.70 -2.38 -1.61
N PRO A 32 -9.65 -1.15 -2.16
CA PRO A 32 -8.45 -0.64 -2.80
C PRO A 32 -7.34 -0.50 -1.76
N TRP A 33 -6.41 -1.46 -1.75
CA TRP A 33 -5.41 -1.63 -0.71
C TRP A 33 -4.00 -1.76 -1.29
N PHE A 34 -3.19 -0.73 -1.07
CA PHE A 34 -1.79 -0.66 -1.47
C PHE A 34 -0.88 -0.70 -0.24
N ILE A 35 0.36 -1.12 -0.44
CA ILE A 35 1.34 -1.27 0.63
C ILE A 35 2.69 -0.74 0.14
N LEU A 36 3.29 0.15 0.93
CA LEU A 36 4.69 0.56 0.76
C LEU A 36 5.59 -0.32 1.61
N VAL A 37 6.69 -0.81 1.03
CA VAL A 37 7.71 -1.60 1.74
C VAL A 37 9.08 -0.95 1.48
N PRO A 38 9.67 -0.25 2.46
CA PRO A 38 11.02 0.30 2.34
C PRO A 38 12.01 -0.80 1.92
N MET A 39 12.82 -0.51 0.89
CA MET A 39 13.79 -1.43 0.29
C MET A 39 15.08 -1.55 1.11
N LEU A 40 14.94 -1.61 2.44
CA LEU A 40 16.04 -1.66 3.41
C LEU A 40 16.03 -3.01 4.15
N PRO A 41 17.20 -3.64 4.37
CA PRO A 41 17.26 -4.88 5.14
C PRO A 41 17.02 -4.63 6.64
N ASN A 42 16.37 -5.58 7.31
CA ASN A 42 16.27 -5.63 8.78
C ASN A 42 15.57 -4.43 9.45
N ILE A 43 14.69 -3.74 8.72
CA ILE A 43 13.83 -2.69 9.29
C ILE A 43 12.47 -3.29 9.62
N SER A 44 12.02 -3.11 10.87
CA SER A 44 10.69 -3.52 11.34
C SER A 44 9.79 -2.36 11.70
N GLU A 45 10.37 -1.24 12.15
CA GLU A 45 9.64 -0.08 12.64
C GLU A 45 10.05 1.19 11.90
N ILE A 46 9.14 2.17 11.80
CA ILE A 46 9.44 3.47 11.19
C ILE A 46 10.57 4.17 11.95
N HIS A 47 10.63 4.05 13.28
CA HIS A 47 11.67 4.69 14.08
C HIS A 47 13.06 4.01 13.97
N HIS A 48 13.18 2.89 13.24
CA HIS A 48 14.47 2.30 12.89
C HIS A 48 15.08 2.96 11.65
N LEU A 49 14.29 3.73 10.89
CA LEU A 49 14.75 4.46 9.72
C LEU A 49 15.62 5.66 10.15
N LEU A 50 16.59 6.00 9.31
CA LEU A 50 17.27 7.29 9.41
C LEU A 50 16.27 8.44 9.17
N SER A 51 16.59 9.62 9.69
CA SER A 51 15.72 10.80 9.56
C SER A 51 15.27 11.06 8.12
N ASP A 52 16.21 11.03 7.17
CA ASP A 52 15.91 11.28 5.76
C ASP A 52 15.06 10.15 5.13
N GLU A 53 15.27 8.91 5.55
CA GLU A 53 14.48 7.75 5.10
C GLU A 53 13.04 7.82 5.66
N ALA A 54 12.87 8.19 6.93
CA ALA A 54 11.56 8.39 7.53
C ALA A 54 10.79 9.53 6.83
N ILE A 55 11.46 10.65 6.54
CA ILE A 55 10.90 11.76 5.76
C ILE A 55 10.51 11.27 4.36
N GLN A 56 11.37 10.49 3.70
CA GLN A 56 11.09 9.95 2.38
C GLN A 56 9.90 8.99 2.38
N LEU A 57 9.77 8.11 3.38
CA LEU A 57 8.62 7.23 3.55
C LEU A 57 7.31 8.03 3.67
N ILE A 58 7.33 9.13 4.45
CA ILE A 58 6.16 10.00 4.59
C ILE A 58 5.82 10.71 3.28
N LYS A 59 6.81 11.18 2.52
CA LYS A 59 6.58 11.78 1.18
C LYS A 59 5.92 10.78 0.23
N GLU A 60 6.45 9.56 0.15
CA GLU A 60 5.88 8.49 -0.68
C GLU A 60 4.46 8.10 -0.23
N SER A 61 4.25 8.01 1.09
CA SER A 61 2.95 7.72 1.70
C SER A 61 1.90 8.79 1.39
N ASN A 62 2.29 10.07 1.45
CA ASN A 62 1.40 11.20 1.16
C ASN A 62 1.03 11.21 -0.33
N LEU A 63 2.02 11.09 -1.22
CA LEU A 63 1.78 11.00 -2.66
C LEU A 63 0.82 9.86 -3.01
N LEU A 64 1.04 8.67 -2.45
CA LEU A 64 0.17 7.52 -2.67
C LEU A 64 -1.25 7.79 -2.16
N SER A 65 -1.38 8.34 -0.95
CA SER A 65 -2.68 8.63 -0.33
C SER A 65 -3.49 9.68 -1.09
N GLU A 66 -2.85 10.76 -1.52
CA GLU A 66 -3.45 11.81 -2.36
C GLU A 66 -3.91 11.22 -3.69
N THR A 67 -3.05 10.45 -4.35
CA THR A 67 -3.36 9.83 -5.64
C THR A 67 -4.50 8.80 -5.52
N MET A 68 -4.50 7.99 -4.45
CA MET A 68 -5.62 7.09 -4.14
C MET A 68 -6.93 7.86 -3.89
N SER A 69 -6.84 9.02 -3.21
CA SER A 69 -8.03 9.85 -2.94
C SER A 69 -8.63 10.41 -4.21
N GLU A 70 -7.80 10.85 -5.16
CA GLU A 70 -8.25 11.37 -6.47
C GLU A 70 -8.91 10.30 -7.34
N ILE A 71 -8.35 9.09 -7.37
CA ILE A 71 -8.79 8.05 -8.31
C ILE A 71 -9.97 7.25 -7.76
N PHE A 72 -9.93 6.92 -6.47
CA PHE A 72 -10.89 6.02 -5.86
C PHE A 72 -12.01 6.77 -5.11
N ALA A 73 -11.86 8.09 -4.92
CA ALA A 73 -12.82 8.95 -4.21
C ALA A 73 -13.39 8.31 -2.91
N PRO A 74 -12.53 7.82 -1.99
CA PRO A 74 -13.01 7.21 -0.76
C PRO A 74 -13.59 8.23 0.22
N ASP A 75 -14.45 7.77 1.13
CA ASP A 75 -14.85 8.55 2.30
C ASP A 75 -13.66 8.82 3.24
N LYS A 76 -12.69 7.89 3.31
CA LYS A 76 -11.51 8.00 4.16
C LYS A 76 -10.34 7.16 3.66
N ILE A 77 -9.10 7.64 3.83
CA ILE A 77 -7.89 6.81 3.75
C ILE A 77 -7.53 6.31 5.17
N ASN A 78 -7.26 5.01 5.31
CA ASN A 78 -6.60 4.43 6.48
C ASN A 78 -5.13 4.14 6.16
N ILE A 79 -4.24 4.56 7.06
CA ILE A 79 -2.79 4.31 6.97
C ILE A 79 -2.35 3.64 8.27
N ALA A 80 -1.60 2.56 8.18
CA ALA A 80 -1.06 1.89 9.36
C ALA A 80 0.23 1.11 9.08
N ALA A 81 1.18 1.17 10.01
CA ALA A 81 2.24 0.19 10.17
C ALA A 81 1.87 -0.66 11.40
N LEU A 82 1.70 -1.97 11.19
CA LEU A 82 1.32 -2.91 12.25
C LEU A 82 2.42 -3.93 12.48
N GLY A 83 2.60 -4.89 11.56
CA GLY A 83 3.76 -5.76 11.56
C GLY A 83 3.79 -6.92 12.59
N ASN A 84 2.76 -7.11 13.42
CA ASN A 84 2.74 -8.13 14.49
C ASN A 84 3.20 -9.55 14.06
N MET A 85 2.83 -9.99 12.86
CA MET A 85 3.17 -11.32 12.31
C MET A 85 4.20 -11.29 11.18
N VAL A 86 4.37 -10.14 10.53
CA VAL A 86 5.31 -9.94 9.42
C VAL A 86 6.24 -8.82 9.84
N PRO A 87 7.45 -9.15 10.33
CA PRO A 87 8.32 -8.19 11.00
C PRO A 87 9.01 -7.21 10.04
N GLN A 88 8.96 -7.43 8.73
CA GLN A 88 9.48 -6.48 7.77
C GLN A 88 8.56 -5.25 7.72
N LEU A 89 9.11 -4.04 7.91
CA LEU A 89 8.35 -2.80 7.86
C LEU A 89 7.56 -2.70 6.56
N HIS A 90 6.26 -2.49 6.69
CA HIS A 90 5.35 -2.23 5.58
C HIS A 90 4.24 -1.30 6.05
N LEU A 91 3.91 -0.32 5.22
CA LEU A 91 2.93 0.71 5.51
C LEU A 91 1.71 0.47 4.62
N HIS A 92 0.57 0.19 5.23
CA HIS A 92 -0.69 -0.05 4.52
C HIS A 92 -1.37 1.27 4.16
N HIS A 93 -1.98 1.32 2.97
CA HIS A 93 -2.83 2.42 2.50
C HIS A 93 -4.13 1.84 1.95
N VAL A 94 -5.24 2.18 2.58
CA VAL A 94 -6.56 1.59 2.26
C VAL A 94 -7.58 2.68 2.00
N ALA A 95 -8.22 2.62 0.83
CA ALA A 95 -9.37 3.45 0.50
C ALA A 95 -10.64 2.84 1.14
N ARG A 96 -11.30 3.60 2.02
CA ARG A 96 -12.47 3.18 2.81
C ARG A 96 -13.73 3.92 2.38
N TYR A 97 -14.86 3.23 2.49
CA TYR A 97 -16.17 3.76 2.14
C TYR A 97 -17.17 3.44 3.26
N LYS A 98 -18.14 4.33 3.50
CA LYS A 98 -19.21 4.10 4.49
C LYS A 98 -20.04 2.85 4.22
N ASN A 99 -20.04 2.38 2.98
CA ASN A 99 -20.72 1.17 2.53
C ASN A 99 -19.75 -0.03 2.32
N ASP A 100 -18.47 0.09 2.69
CA ASP A 100 -17.56 -1.07 2.61
C ASP A 100 -17.90 -2.11 3.68
N ILE A 101 -17.54 -3.37 3.41
CA ILE A 101 -17.94 -4.54 4.22
C ILE A 101 -17.42 -4.51 5.68
N SER A 102 -16.49 -3.60 5.98
CA SER A 102 -15.89 -3.47 7.31
C SER A 102 -16.22 -2.17 8.01
N TRP A 103 -16.85 -1.19 7.36
CA TRP A 103 -17.13 0.11 7.97
C TRP A 103 -18.05 -0.01 9.20
N PRO A 104 -17.78 0.73 10.32
CA PRO A 104 -16.67 1.66 10.56
C PRO A 104 -15.41 0.99 11.15
N ASN A 105 -15.38 -0.33 11.27
CA ASN A 105 -14.29 -1.07 11.89
C ASN A 105 -13.02 -1.09 11.01
N PRO A 106 -11.86 -1.41 11.60
CA PRO A 106 -10.65 -1.72 10.83
C PRO A 106 -10.87 -2.90 9.86
N ILE A 107 -10.08 -2.94 8.78
CA ILE A 107 -10.16 -4.04 7.80
C ILE A 107 -9.39 -5.29 8.25
N TRP A 108 -8.35 -5.11 9.08
CA TRP A 108 -7.43 -6.19 9.43
C TRP A 108 -8.11 -7.25 10.29
N GLY A 109 -8.18 -8.48 9.78
CA GLY A 109 -8.79 -9.62 10.48
C GLY A 109 -10.31 -9.61 10.56
N ASN A 110 -10.98 -8.65 9.93
CA ASN A 110 -12.44 -8.47 10.06
C ASN A 110 -13.24 -9.37 9.11
N LYS A 111 -12.82 -9.47 7.84
CA LYS A 111 -13.50 -10.26 6.81
C LYS A 111 -12.50 -11.14 6.05
N PRO A 112 -12.92 -12.32 5.55
CA PRO A 112 -12.11 -13.11 4.64
C PRO A 112 -11.79 -12.33 3.37
N SER A 113 -10.58 -12.52 2.83
CA SER A 113 -10.18 -11.86 1.59
C SER A 113 -10.99 -12.38 0.40
N THR A 114 -11.32 -11.48 -0.52
CA THR A 114 -11.99 -11.83 -1.78
C THR A 114 -11.00 -11.74 -2.95
N LYS A 115 -11.25 -12.55 -4.00
CA LYS A 115 -10.39 -12.57 -5.18
C LYS A 115 -10.77 -11.45 -6.13
N TYR A 116 -9.76 -10.80 -6.70
CA TYR A 116 -9.97 -9.87 -7.80
C TYR A 116 -10.53 -10.57 -9.03
N ASN A 117 -11.49 -9.92 -9.68
CA ASN A 117 -11.67 -10.13 -11.12
C ASN A 117 -10.56 -9.39 -11.88
N LYS A 118 -10.13 -9.94 -13.03
CA LYS A 118 -8.99 -9.41 -13.79
C LYS A 118 -9.18 -7.94 -14.21
N LYS A 119 -10.40 -7.54 -14.58
CA LYS A 119 -10.71 -6.18 -15.03
C LYS A 119 -10.56 -5.16 -13.90
N ASN A 120 -11.04 -5.49 -12.70
CA ASN A 120 -10.98 -4.62 -11.54
C ASN A 120 -9.53 -4.47 -11.03
N LEU A 121 -8.77 -5.58 -10.97
CA LEU A 121 -7.35 -5.52 -10.63
C LEU A 121 -6.58 -4.63 -11.61
N LYS A 122 -6.76 -4.89 -12.91
CA LYS A 122 -6.14 -4.09 -13.98
C LYS A 122 -6.50 -2.61 -13.85
N PHE A 123 -7.78 -2.30 -13.66
CA PHE A 123 -8.24 -0.92 -13.45
C PHE A 123 -7.54 -0.26 -12.27
N ARG A 124 -7.52 -0.89 -11.09
CA ARG A 124 -6.89 -0.30 -9.89
C ARG A 124 -5.39 -0.04 -10.08
N ILE A 125 -4.69 -0.95 -10.74
CA ILE A 125 -3.25 -0.82 -10.99
C ILE A 125 -3.01 0.30 -12.01
N GLU A 126 -3.62 0.21 -13.19
CA GLU A 126 -3.33 1.13 -14.30
C GLU A 126 -3.77 2.56 -13.98
N SER A 127 -4.91 2.76 -13.32
CA SER A 127 -5.35 4.10 -12.95
C SER A 127 -4.40 4.75 -11.94
N LEU A 128 -3.95 3.99 -10.93
CA LEU A 128 -2.99 4.46 -9.94
C LEU A 128 -1.65 4.80 -10.59
N VAL A 129 -1.09 3.87 -11.36
CA VAL A 129 0.21 4.06 -12.03
C VAL A 129 0.16 5.27 -12.96
N LEU A 130 -0.87 5.38 -13.80
CA LEU A 130 -1.02 6.51 -14.71
C LEU A 130 -1.10 7.86 -13.99
N ALA A 131 -1.82 7.93 -12.87
CA ALA A 131 -1.94 9.16 -12.09
C ALA A 131 -0.63 9.54 -11.39
N ILE A 132 0.10 8.56 -10.83
CA ILE A 132 1.44 8.78 -10.26
C ILE A 132 2.39 9.34 -11.33
N SER A 133 2.39 8.75 -12.53
CA SER A 133 3.20 9.24 -13.66
C SER A 133 2.82 10.67 -14.09
N ARG A 134 1.54 11.01 -14.11
CA ARG A 134 1.07 12.37 -14.44
C ARG A 134 1.52 13.42 -13.41
N LYS A 135 1.77 13.02 -12.17
CA LYS A 135 2.35 13.88 -11.11
C LYS A 135 3.87 14.00 -11.22
N GLY A 136 4.51 13.42 -12.25
CA GLY A 136 5.95 13.49 -12.48
C GLY A 136 6.76 12.40 -11.78
N TYR A 137 6.12 11.40 -11.18
CA TYR A 137 6.80 10.31 -10.48
C TYR A 137 6.85 9.07 -11.37
N ASN A 138 8.04 8.50 -11.53
CA ASN A 138 8.23 7.24 -12.24
C ASN A 138 8.32 6.09 -11.24
N ILE A 139 7.30 5.24 -11.22
CA ILE A 139 7.34 3.95 -10.52
C ILE A 139 7.65 2.86 -11.55
N ILE A 140 8.82 2.23 -11.40
CA ILE A 140 9.35 1.19 -12.31
C ILE A 140 8.80 -0.16 -11.92
#